data_AF-A0A917RN45-F1
#
_entry.id   AF-A0A917RN45-F1
#
_cell.length_a   1.000
_cell.length_b   1.000
_cell.length_c   1.000
_cell.angle_alpha   90.00
_cell.angle_beta   90.00
_cell.angle_gamma   90.00
#
_symmetry.space_group_name_H-M   'P 1'
#
loop_
_entity.id
_entity.type
_entity.pdbx_description
1 polymer ?
#
loop_
_entity_poly.entity_id
_entity_poly.type
_entity_poly.pdbx_seq_one_letter_code
_entity_poly.pdbx_strand_id
1 'polypeptide(L)'
;MDDHHRAPVLPLPTAHRRRTTVGEGNTAEPGWAELHVHTAFSWLQGAAQPHELVAEASRLGITALAVTDRDGLYAARRLAEAAKTAGIGTVYGAELTLNDPELGTPVVLARDLEGYRRLSAQISAAQLAGAKTAPRYDLQALSAAAADGHWAILPGCPGPDVDRRDVSAVAHRLQRLVEVFGPCVYGELVDHHLPQDSVAMDVMVVAARRTGCPLVATGAVHYAAPRQARLAQALAALRRREDLDHAAGHLMPAPTAHLRSRAEMHQALARYPGILETTVELGHALVIDLDELRPQLPDFDVPASHTPDTWLRRLAEEGCTRRYGPRADPAAAAAWRQLDHELTVIADLGMSAYFLICWDVVRFSHERGIWCQGRGSAASSVVCYALGITSVDALRHGLLFERFLHAAKADPDIDIDFENARREEVIQYVYERFGRQHAAQVANVITMQPRLAVQEAARALGYPIGRIREMTRHIHHEPPAPDADVPQDVRELAAQLHKLPRHLGVHSGGMVLTRQPIGEVMPVEWATAEGRSVLQGDKDDVAAAGLIKIDLLGLGILSALHSACDLIAEHHGVRFDLASIPQDDPGVYRMIARSDTIGVFQVDSVSTPAVLSSAC
;
A
#
# COMPACT_ATOMS: atom_id res chain seq x y z
N MET A 1 -44.99 26.78 -25.08
CA MET A 1 -43.82 26.35 -25.88
C MET A 1 -42.85 27.49 -25.82
N ASP A 2 -41.57 27.17 -25.60
CA ASP A 2 -40.46 28.05 -25.24
C ASP A 2 -40.31 28.30 -23.75
N ASP A 3 -39.38 27.55 -23.14
CA ASP A 3 -38.67 28.03 -21.97
C ASP A 3 -37.22 27.49 -21.91
N HIS A 4 -36.38 28.37 -21.37
CA HIS A 4 -35.09 28.16 -20.72
C HIS A 4 -33.78 28.26 -21.53
N HIS A 5 -33.31 29.52 -21.56
CA HIS A 5 -31.94 29.96 -21.32
C HIS A 5 -30.97 28.92 -20.72
N ARG A 6 -30.02 28.44 -21.54
CA ARG A 6 -28.73 27.94 -21.06
C ARG A 6 -27.75 29.11 -20.97
N ALA A 7 -27.23 29.37 -19.76
CA ALA A 7 -26.12 30.29 -19.57
C ALA A 7 -24.84 29.75 -20.26
N PRO A 8 -23.97 30.60 -20.82
CA PRO A 8 -22.76 30.16 -21.50
C PRO A 8 -21.73 29.63 -20.51
N VAL A 9 -21.20 28.44 -20.81
CA VAL A 9 -20.06 27.83 -20.12
C VAL A 9 -18.84 28.76 -20.29
N LEU A 10 -18.29 29.26 -19.18
CA LEU A 10 -17.08 30.08 -19.19
C LEU A 10 -15.89 29.26 -19.72
N PRO A 11 -15.12 29.76 -20.71
CA PRO A 11 -13.96 29.08 -21.22
C PRO A 11 -12.80 29.11 -20.21
N LEU A 12 -12.06 28.00 -20.14
CA LEU A 12 -10.90 27.81 -19.26
C LEU A 12 -9.73 28.73 -19.70
N PRO A 13 -9.02 29.40 -18.77
CA PRO A 13 -7.80 30.14 -19.10
C PRO A 13 -6.72 29.17 -19.58
N THR A 14 -6.28 29.34 -20.82
CA THR A 14 -5.15 28.59 -21.38
C THR A 14 -3.84 29.14 -20.86
N ALA A 15 -2.95 28.21 -20.50
CA ALA A 15 -1.62 28.47 -19.96
C ALA A 15 -0.74 29.26 -20.95
N HIS A 16 -0.15 30.36 -20.50
CA HIS A 16 1.01 30.95 -21.16
C HIS A 16 2.30 30.57 -20.43
N ARG A 17 3.14 29.80 -21.14
CA ARG A 17 4.56 29.54 -20.81
C ARG A 17 5.40 30.83 -20.83
N ARG A 18 6.37 30.94 -19.92
CA ARG A 18 7.67 31.57 -20.19
C ARG A 18 8.82 30.81 -19.52
N ARG A 19 9.95 30.78 -20.24
CA ARG A 19 11.17 29.96 -20.05
C ARG A 19 12.07 30.46 -18.92
N THR A 20 12.62 29.48 -18.19
CA THR A 20 13.98 29.31 -17.63
C THR A 20 14.98 30.48 -17.65
N THR A 21 15.57 30.75 -16.47
CA THR A 21 17.03 30.90 -16.27
C THR A 21 17.42 30.31 -14.91
N VAL A 22 18.32 29.33 -14.91
CA VAL A 22 19.02 28.82 -13.73
C VAL A 22 20.38 29.51 -13.69
N GLY A 23 20.82 30.00 -12.53
CA GLY A 23 22.19 30.46 -12.33
C GLY A 23 22.36 31.46 -11.18
N GLU A 24 22.92 30.94 -10.09
CA GLU A 24 23.77 31.60 -9.08
C GLU A 24 23.12 32.44 -7.95
N GLY A 25 23.28 31.89 -6.73
CA GLY A 25 23.49 32.63 -5.49
C GLY A 25 22.38 33.57 -5.05
N ASN A 26 21.35 33.04 -4.39
CA ASN A 26 20.46 33.89 -3.61
C ASN A 26 20.28 33.28 -2.22
N THR A 27 20.49 34.10 -1.19
CA THR A 27 19.91 33.92 0.14
C THR A 27 18.38 34.00 -0.01
N ALA A 28 17.80 32.99 -0.66
CA ALA A 28 16.38 32.92 -0.94
C ALA A 28 15.66 32.64 0.37
N GLU A 29 14.60 33.42 0.64
CA GLU A 29 13.71 33.10 1.75
C GLU A 29 13.30 31.62 1.67
N PRO A 30 13.29 30.89 2.79
CA PRO A 30 12.94 29.48 2.79
C PRO A 30 11.55 29.30 2.18
N GLY A 31 11.35 28.24 1.38
CA GLY A 31 10.08 27.97 0.72
C GLY A 31 8.92 27.76 1.69
N TRP A 32 7.70 27.62 1.15
CA TRP A 32 6.54 27.27 1.97
C TRP A 32 6.63 25.81 2.45
N ALA A 33 6.09 25.52 3.64
CA ALA A 33 5.91 24.17 4.14
C ALA A 33 4.42 23.86 4.27
N GLU A 34 3.94 22.86 3.55
CA GLU A 34 2.51 22.49 3.58
C GLU A 34 2.31 21.27 4.48
N LEU A 35 1.51 21.43 5.54
CA LEU A 35 1.42 20.47 6.66
C LEU A 35 0.11 19.68 6.75
N HIS A 36 -0.88 19.99 5.90
CA HIS A 36 -2.16 19.29 5.86
C HIS A 36 -2.57 19.02 4.41
N VAL A 37 -2.36 17.77 3.97
CA VAL A 37 -2.49 17.37 2.57
C VAL A 37 -3.12 15.99 2.46
N HIS A 38 -4.28 15.93 1.82
CA HIS A 38 -4.93 14.69 1.40
C HIS A 38 -4.48 14.31 -0.01
N THR A 39 -3.99 13.08 -0.14
CA THR A 39 -3.71 12.49 -1.45
C THR A 39 -4.94 11.71 -1.93
N ALA A 40 -4.87 11.17 -3.14
CA ALA A 40 -5.92 10.29 -3.66
C ALA A 40 -6.15 9.02 -2.81
N PHE A 41 -5.26 8.70 -1.87
CA PHE A 41 -5.42 7.61 -0.91
C PHE A 41 -6.30 7.98 0.29
N SER A 42 -6.59 9.26 0.51
CA SER A 42 -7.81 9.68 1.22
C SER A 42 -9.01 9.37 0.31
N TRP A 43 -9.49 8.13 0.37
CA TRP A 43 -10.40 7.52 -0.60
C TRP A 43 -11.59 8.42 -0.96
N LEU A 44 -11.68 8.82 -2.23
CA LEU A 44 -12.73 9.70 -2.77
C LEU A 44 -12.79 11.09 -2.10
N GLN A 45 -11.70 11.55 -1.47
CA GLN A 45 -11.58 12.87 -0.84
C GLN A 45 -10.46 13.67 -1.53
N GLY A 46 -9.24 13.12 -1.56
CA GLY A 46 -8.14 13.71 -2.30
C GLY A 46 -8.20 13.34 -3.78
N ALA A 47 -7.74 14.25 -4.64
CA ALA A 47 -7.84 14.14 -6.09
C ALA A 47 -6.48 14.22 -6.80
N ALA A 48 -5.38 14.07 -6.06
CA ALA A 48 -4.03 14.10 -6.60
C ALA A 48 -3.18 12.94 -6.06
N GLN A 49 -2.41 12.31 -6.94
CA GLN A 49 -1.43 11.32 -6.52
C GLN A 49 -0.19 11.99 -5.90
N PRO A 50 0.59 11.26 -5.07
CA PRO A 50 1.79 11.83 -4.44
C PRO A 50 2.79 12.45 -5.42
N HIS A 51 3.02 11.82 -6.57
CA HIS A 51 3.92 12.36 -7.60
C HIS A 51 3.41 13.67 -8.24
N GLU A 52 2.08 13.84 -8.38
CA GLU A 52 1.50 15.09 -8.89
C GLU A 52 1.64 16.22 -7.87
N LEU A 53 1.45 15.91 -6.59
CA LEU A 53 1.63 16.86 -5.48
C LEU A 53 3.09 17.30 -5.39
N VAL A 54 4.05 16.38 -5.48
CA VAL A 54 5.49 16.70 -5.49
C VAL A 54 5.87 17.56 -6.70
N ALA A 55 5.38 17.22 -7.89
CA ALA A 55 5.65 18.01 -9.09
C ALA A 55 5.13 19.45 -8.98
N GLU A 56 3.93 19.63 -8.44
CA GLU A 56 3.35 20.96 -8.24
C GLU A 56 4.03 21.72 -7.09
N ALA A 57 4.37 21.02 -6.00
CA ALA A 57 5.12 21.58 -4.89
C ALA A 57 6.49 22.13 -5.36
N SER A 58 7.20 21.38 -6.20
CA SER A 58 8.46 21.83 -6.82
C SER A 58 8.24 23.09 -7.68
N ARG A 59 7.17 23.13 -8.48
CA ARG A 59 6.80 24.29 -9.31
C ARG A 59 6.51 25.54 -8.47
N LEU A 60 5.91 25.37 -7.29
CA LEU A 60 5.52 26.45 -6.38
C LEU A 60 6.64 26.88 -5.41
N GLY A 61 7.77 26.17 -5.39
CA GLY A 61 8.86 26.43 -4.44
C GLY A 61 8.51 26.01 -3.00
N ILE A 62 7.67 24.99 -2.83
CA ILE A 62 7.41 24.35 -1.54
C ILE A 62 8.63 23.50 -1.16
N THR A 63 9.13 23.66 0.06
CA THR A 63 10.36 23.00 0.54
C THR A 63 10.10 21.85 1.48
N ALA A 64 8.93 21.80 2.11
CA ALA A 64 8.46 20.66 2.89
C ALA A 64 6.99 20.36 2.57
N LEU A 65 6.67 19.08 2.36
CA LEU A 65 5.34 18.62 1.98
C LEU A 65 4.92 17.45 2.87
N ALA A 66 3.81 17.62 3.57
CA ALA A 66 3.18 16.56 4.34
C ALA A 66 2.31 15.64 3.47
N VAL A 67 2.09 14.43 3.97
CA VAL A 67 0.92 13.62 3.64
C VAL A 67 0.17 13.30 4.92
N THR A 68 -1.13 13.56 4.91
CA THR A 68 -2.02 13.41 6.07
C THR A 68 -3.29 12.70 5.64
N ASP A 69 -3.14 11.53 5.02
CA ASP A 69 -4.28 10.76 4.55
C ASP A 69 -5.16 10.30 5.72
N ARG A 70 -6.44 10.09 5.42
CA ARG A 70 -7.41 9.75 6.45
C ARG A 70 -7.23 8.32 6.95
N ASP A 71 -7.04 8.18 8.26
CA ASP A 71 -6.93 6.89 8.98
C ASP A 71 -5.86 5.93 8.43
N GLY A 72 -4.81 6.46 7.83
CA GLY A 72 -3.75 5.64 7.25
C GLY A 72 -2.54 6.41 6.75
N LEU A 73 -1.48 5.67 6.49
CA LEU A 73 -0.21 6.16 5.92
C LEU A 73 -0.01 5.62 4.50
N TYR A 74 -1.11 5.42 3.78
CA TYR A 74 -1.17 4.76 2.47
C TYR A 74 -0.17 5.32 1.43
N ALA A 75 -0.01 6.64 1.40
CA ALA A 75 0.84 7.32 0.43
C ALA A 75 2.24 7.69 0.94
N ALA A 76 2.60 7.33 2.19
CA ALA A 76 3.86 7.76 2.80
C ALA A 76 5.09 7.34 1.99
N ARG A 77 5.17 6.06 1.58
CA ARG A 77 6.30 5.53 0.78
C ARG A 77 6.35 6.14 -0.62
N ARG A 78 5.19 6.30 -1.26
CA ARG A 78 5.08 6.93 -2.60
C ARG A 78 5.50 8.40 -2.59
N LEU A 79 5.16 9.13 -1.52
CA LEU A 79 5.60 10.51 -1.34
C LEU A 79 7.12 10.56 -1.16
N ALA A 80 7.68 9.69 -0.30
CA ALA A 80 9.13 9.58 -0.09
C ALA A 80 9.87 9.37 -1.41
N GLU A 81 9.42 8.40 -2.22
CA GLU A 81 10.05 8.07 -3.50
C GLU A 81 9.95 9.23 -4.51
N ALA A 82 8.77 9.84 -4.65
CA ALA A 82 8.59 10.97 -5.55
C ALA A 82 9.45 12.17 -5.14
N ALA A 83 9.52 12.47 -3.84
CA ALA A 83 10.23 13.63 -3.30
C ALA A 83 11.76 13.54 -3.44
N LYS A 84 12.35 12.32 -3.42
CA LYS A 84 13.81 12.12 -3.59
C LYS A 84 14.37 12.82 -4.83
N THR A 85 13.62 12.82 -5.93
CA THR A 85 14.06 13.45 -7.19
C THR A 85 13.86 14.97 -7.21
N ALA A 86 12.97 15.49 -6.37
CA ALA A 86 12.56 16.90 -6.36
C ALA A 86 13.27 17.75 -5.28
N GLY A 87 13.97 17.11 -4.33
CA GLY A 87 14.66 17.80 -3.24
C GLY A 87 13.69 18.46 -2.23
N ILE A 88 12.49 17.90 -2.08
CA ILE A 88 11.46 18.38 -1.14
C ILE A 88 11.53 17.55 0.13
N GLY A 89 11.54 18.19 1.30
CA GLY A 89 11.45 17.50 2.59
C GLY A 89 10.07 16.87 2.79
N THR A 90 10.02 15.65 3.29
CA THR A 90 8.77 14.90 3.46
C THR A 90 8.36 14.83 4.92
N VAL A 91 7.11 15.18 5.18
CA VAL A 91 6.47 15.10 6.51
C VAL A 91 5.39 14.02 6.46
N TYR A 92 5.27 13.21 7.50
CA TYR A 92 4.31 12.10 7.53
C TYR A 92 3.33 12.25 8.67
N GLY A 93 2.05 12.07 8.37
CA GLY A 93 0.98 12.13 9.34
C GLY A 93 -0.30 11.47 8.83
N ALA A 94 -1.35 11.60 9.62
CA ALA A 94 -2.68 11.12 9.26
C ALA A 94 -3.76 12.00 9.88
N GLU A 95 -4.87 12.17 9.16
CA GLU A 95 -6.11 12.72 9.74
C GLU A 95 -6.89 11.57 10.40
N LEU A 96 -7.08 11.63 11.72
CA LEU A 96 -7.66 10.53 12.49
C LEU A 96 -9.17 10.72 12.67
N THR A 97 -9.98 9.72 12.30
CA THR A 97 -11.40 9.67 12.62
C THR A 97 -11.58 9.17 14.05
N LEU A 98 -11.54 10.10 15.02
CA LEU A 98 -11.73 9.75 16.42
C LEU A 98 -13.20 9.42 16.73
N ASN A 99 -13.42 8.57 17.73
CA ASN A 99 -14.76 8.18 18.18
C ASN A 99 -15.47 9.28 18.99
N ASP A 100 -14.77 10.35 19.35
CA ASP A 100 -15.28 11.49 20.10
C ASP A 100 -15.56 12.66 19.13
N PRO A 101 -16.84 12.98 18.85
CA PRO A 101 -17.20 14.07 17.94
C PRO A 101 -16.70 15.44 18.38
N GLU A 102 -16.49 15.65 19.69
CA GLU A 102 -16.00 16.94 20.21
C GLU A 102 -14.56 17.21 19.78
N LEU A 103 -13.77 16.16 19.60
CA LEU A 103 -12.41 16.24 19.09
C LEU A 103 -12.37 16.44 17.57
N GLY A 104 -13.44 16.11 16.84
CA GLY A 104 -13.47 16.14 15.37
C GLY A 104 -12.47 15.16 14.76
N THR A 105 -11.82 15.56 13.66
CA THR A 105 -10.76 14.78 13.01
C THR A 105 -9.42 15.50 13.04
N PRO A 106 -8.65 15.36 14.13
CA PRO A 106 -7.34 15.99 14.23
C PRO A 106 -6.33 15.35 13.28
N VAL A 107 -5.37 16.16 12.86
CA VAL A 107 -4.21 15.72 12.08
C VAL A 107 -3.05 15.50 13.02
N VAL A 108 -2.45 14.31 12.96
CA VAL A 108 -1.26 13.95 13.73
C VAL A 108 -0.07 13.89 12.79
N LEU A 109 0.94 14.73 13.03
CA LEU A 109 2.20 14.75 12.28
C LEU A 109 3.32 14.16 13.13
N ALA A 110 4.10 13.25 12.56
CA ALA A 110 5.30 12.72 13.19
C ALA A 110 6.42 13.79 13.19
N ARG A 111 7.09 13.98 14.34
CA ARG A 111 8.27 14.86 14.46
C ARG A 111 9.56 14.17 14.09
N ASP A 112 9.61 12.87 14.29
CA ASP A 112 10.77 12.03 14.05
C ASP A 112 10.33 10.62 13.69
N LEU A 113 11.31 9.74 13.47
CA LEU A 113 11.06 8.36 13.10
C LEU A 113 10.32 7.58 14.21
N GLU A 114 10.52 7.96 15.48
CA GLU A 114 9.81 7.34 16.60
C GLU A 114 8.33 7.77 16.62
N GLY A 115 8.04 9.05 16.37
CA GLY A 115 6.70 9.56 16.15
C GLY A 115 5.99 8.86 15.00
N TYR A 116 6.70 8.57 13.90
CA TYR A 116 6.16 7.79 12.79
C TYR A 116 5.78 6.37 13.24
N ARG A 117 6.69 5.65 13.93
CA ARG A 117 6.44 4.29 14.42
C ARG A 117 5.21 4.24 15.32
N ARG A 118 5.14 5.17 16.28
CA ARG A 118 4.01 5.27 17.22
C ARG A 118 2.70 5.57 16.48
N LEU A 119 2.70 6.51 15.53
CA LEU A 119 1.50 6.85 14.77
C LEU A 119 1.02 5.65 13.95
N SER A 120 1.95 5.01 13.24
CA SER A 120 1.68 3.81 12.44
C SER A 120 1.11 2.67 13.31
N ALA A 121 1.67 2.47 14.50
CA ALA A 121 1.19 1.47 15.45
C ALA A 121 -0.22 1.79 15.99
N GLN A 122 -0.51 3.04 16.32
CA GLN A 122 -1.84 3.44 16.81
C GLN A 122 -2.91 3.36 15.71
N ILE A 123 -2.59 3.72 14.47
CA ILE A 123 -3.48 3.50 13.32
C ILE A 123 -3.76 2.00 13.16
N SER A 124 -2.72 1.16 13.19
CA SER A 124 -2.87 -0.30 13.10
C SER A 124 -3.77 -0.87 14.20
N ALA A 125 -3.52 -0.46 15.45
CA ALA A 125 -4.33 -0.90 16.58
C ALA A 125 -5.80 -0.49 16.42
N ALA A 126 -6.06 0.75 15.99
CA ALA A 126 -7.41 1.25 15.77
C ALA A 126 -8.14 0.53 14.62
N GLN A 127 -7.45 0.30 13.51
CA GLN A 127 -7.99 -0.43 12.36
C GLN A 127 -8.33 -1.89 12.73
N LEU A 128 -7.47 -2.55 13.50
CA LEU A 128 -7.70 -3.93 13.95
C LEU A 128 -8.72 -4.04 15.08
N ALA A 129 -8.87 -3.01 15.92
CA ALA A 129 -9.93 -2.95 16.92
C ALA A 129 -11.31 -2.70 16.28
N GLY A 130 -11.35 -1.91 15.22
CA GLY A 130 -12.55 -1.54 14.48
C GLY A 130 -12.98 -2.57 13.44
N ALA A 131 -13.67 -2.07 12.40
CA ALA A 131 -14.00 -2.82 11.21
C ALA A 131 -13.38 -2.13 9.99
N LYS A 132 -13.34 -2.81 8.84
CA LYS A 132 -12.85 -2.21 7.59
C LYS A 132 -13.58 -0.89 7.31
N THR A 133 -12.83 0.18 7.06
CA THR A 133 -13.32 1.57 6.89
C THR A 133 -13.94 2.25 8.14
N ALA A 134 -13.83 1.63 9.31
CA ALA A 134 -14.36 2.16 10.58
C ALA A 134 -13.38 1.83 11.73
N PRO A 135 -12.19 2.46 11.75
CA PRO A 135 -11.22 2.28 12.82
C PRO A 135 -11.80 2.75 14.16
N ARG A 136 -11.36 2.13 15.27
CA ARG A 136 -11.75 2.52 16.62
C ARG A 136 -10.50 2.88 17.43
N TYR A 137 -10.18 4.17 17.50
CA TYR A 137 -9.06 4.67 18.30
C TYR A 137 -9.33 4.63 19.81
N ASP A 138 -8.31 4.22 20.57
CA ASP A 138 -8.27 4.35 22.01
C ASP A 138 -7.59 5.67 22.40
N LEU A 139 -8.36 6.57 23.02
CA LEU A 139 -7.86 7.89 23.43
C LEU A 139 -6.77 7.80 24.52
N GLN A 140 -6.81 6.79 25.40
CA GLN A 140 -5.77 6.62 26.41
C GLN A 140 -4.47 6.17 25.77
N ALA A 141 -4.53 5.26 24.80
CA ALA A 141 -3.36 4.81 24.04
C ALA A 141 -2.76 5.96 23.20
N LEU A 142 -3.60 6.77 22.55
CA LEU A 142 -3.16 7.98 21.84
C LEU A 142 -2.49 8.97 22.80
N SER A 143 -3.07 9.19 23.98
CA SER A 143 -2.51 10.09 24.99
C SER A 143 -1.13 9.63 25.47
N ALA A 144 -1.00 8.33 25.79
CA ALA A 144 0.27 7.75 26.19
C ALA A 144 1.34 7.86 25.08
N ALA A 145 0.96 7.62 23.83
CA ALA A 145 1.87 7.72 22.69
C ALA A 145 2.33 9.17 22.42
N ALA A 146 1.46 10.15 22.69
CA ALA A 146 1.73 11.58 22.52
C ALA A 146 2.58 12.20 23.65
N ALA A 147 2.61 11.58 24.84
CA ALA A 147 3.17 12.17 26.06
C ALA A 147 4.64 12.60 25.94
N ASP A 148 5.44 11.89 25.15
CA ASP A 148 6.87 12.19 24.97
C ASP A 148 7.15 13.27 23.91
N GLY A 149 6.11 13.84 23.30
CA GLY A 149 6.24 14.96 22.38
C GLY A 149 6.80 14.60 21.00
N HIS A 150 6.65 13.34 20.55
CA HIS A 150 7.04 12.89 19.20
C HIS A 150 6.05 13.27 18.08
N TRP A 151 4.95 13.93 18.42
CA TRP A 151 3.94 14.38 17.47
C TRP A 151 3.74 15.89 17.48
N ALA A 152 3.20 16.43 16.39
CA ALA A 152 2.58 17.74 16.34
C ALA A 152 1.12 17.56 15.90
N ILE A 153 0.17 18.12 16.65
CA ILE A 153 -1.26 17.93 16.43
C ILE A 153 -1.88 19.20 15.88
N LEU A 154 -2.59 19.07 14.76
CA LEU A 154 -3.46 20.13 14.23
C LEU A 154 -4.92 19.74 14.51
N PRO A 155 -5.80 20.72 14.77
CA PRO A 155 -7.20 20.47 15.00
C PRO A 155 -7.88 19.84 13.78
N GLY A 156 -7.46 20.09 12.53
CA GLY A 156 -8.11 19.51 11.36
C GLY A 156 -9.61 19.85 11.29
N CYS A 157 -10.42 18.97 10.70
CA CYS A 157 -11.85 19.24 10.53
C CYS A 157 -12.59 19.15 11.89
N PRO A 158 -13.35 20.19 12.27
CA PRO A 158 -14.16 20.13 13.48
C PRO A 158 -15.32 19.13 13.36
N GLY A 159 -15.83 18.69 14.51
CA GLY A 159 -17.09 17.95 14.59
C GLY A 159 -18.27 18.80 14.09
N PRO A 160 -19.39 18.16 13.70
CA PRO A 160 -20.52 18.84 13.05
C PRO A 160 -21.17 19.94 13.90
N ASP A 161 -21.09 19.82 15.23
CA ASP A 161 -21.75 20.73 16.17
C ASP A 161 -20.86 21.90 16.63
N VAL A 162 -19.60 21.94 16.20
CA VAL A 162 -18.65 22.98 16.61
C VAL A 162 -18.78 24.20 15.69
N ASP A 163 -19.33 25.30 16.20
CA ASP A 163 -19.34 26.57 15.48
C ASP A 163 -17.92 27.18 15.44
N ARG A 164 -17.31 27.15 14.26
CA ARG A 164 -15.97 27.72 14.00
C ARG A 164 -15.89 29.23 14.22
N ARG A 165 -17.02 29.91 14.42
CA ARG A 165 -17.12 31.35 14.66
C ARG A 165 -17.28 31.69 16.14
N ASP A 166 -17.45 30.69 17.01
CA ASP A 166 -17.51 30.88 18.45
C ASP A 166 -16.15 30.58 19.10
N VAL A 167 -15.54 31.62 19.67
CA VAL A 167 -14.27 31.52 20.41
C VAL A 167 -14.36 30.50 21.55
N SER A 168 -15.49 30.42 22.24
CA SER A 168 -15.64 29.52 23.38
C SER A 168 -15.68 28.07 22.92
N ALA A 169 -16.42 27.78 21.85
CA ALA A 169 -16.49 26.44 21.25
C ALA A 169 -15.11 26.00 20.72
N VAL A 170 -14.41 26.87 19.99
CA VAL A 170 -13.08 26.56 19.44
C VAL A 170 -12.04 26.40 20.55
N ALA A 171 -12.04 27.27 21.56
CA ALA A 171 -11.13 27.16 22.70
C ALA A 171 -11.38 25.88 23.51
N HIS A 172 -12.65 25.52 23.73
CA HIS A 172 -13.01 24.27 24.41
C HIS A 172 -12.47 23.06 23.64
N ARG A 173 -12.65 23.02 22.32
CA ARG A 173 -12.12 21.95 21.48
C ARG A 173 -10.59 21.87 21.54
N LEU A 174 -9.87 22.99 21.45
CA LEU A 174 -8.41 23.00 21.59
C LEU A 174 -7.98 22.48 22.96
N GLN A 175 -8.68 22.87 24.03
CA GLN A 175 -8.40 22.36 25.37
C GLN A 175 -8.61 20.85 25.48
N ARG A 176 -9.70 20.32 24.90
CA ARG A 176 -9.95 18.87 24.83
C ARG A 176 -8.86 18.13 24.05
N LEU A 177 -8.36 18.71 22.95
CA LEU A 177 -7.22 18.15 22.22
C LEU A 177 -5.94 18.17 23.09
N VAL A 178 -5.68 19.25 23.84
CA VAL A 178 -4.54 19.34 24.76
C VAL A 178 -4.65 18.34 25.91
N GLU A 179 -5.85 18.06 26.41
CA GLU A 179 -6.07 17.03 27.44
C GLU A 179 -5.72 15.63 26.92
N VAL A 180 -5.97 15.34 25.65
CA VAL A 180 -5.64 14.06 25.03
C VAL A 180 -4.17 13.99 24.64
N PHE A 181 -3.69 14.94 23.84
CA PHE A 181 -2.37 14.87 23.20
C PHE A 181 -1.28 15.66 23.92
N GLY A 182 -1.60 16.39 24.99
CA GLY A 182 -0.65 17.20 25.73
C GLY A 182 -0.28 18.52 25.02
N PRO A 183 0.90 19.09 25.33
CA PRO A 183 1.28 20.44 24.88
C PRO A 183 1.68 20.51 23.39
N CYS A 184 1.62 19.41 22.65
CA CYS A 184 2.01 19.34 21.25
C CYS A 184 0.91 19.77 20.25
N VAL A 185 -0.18 20.37 20.75
CA VAL A 185 -1.32 20.85 19.97
C VAL A 185 -1.13 22.29 19.51
N TYR A 186 -1.36 22.51 18.22
CA TYR A 186 -1.33 23.81 17.56
C TYR A 186 -2.74 24.28 17.21
N GLY A 187 -2.97 25.58 17.10
CA GLY A 187 -4.11 26.13 16.37
C GLY A 187 -3.78 26.21 14.88
N GLU A 188 -4.76 25.89 14.03
CA GLU A 188 -4.58 25.81 12.58
C GLU A 188 -5.42 26.88 11.87
N LEU A 189 -4.74 27.75 11.10
CA LEU A 189 -5.37 28.73 10.24
C LEU A 189 -5.50 28.17 8.81
N VAL A 190 -6.73 28.15 8.30
CA VAL A 190 -7.03 27.72 6.94
C VAL A 190 -7.84 28.81 6.25
N ASP A 191 -7.33 29.29 5.12
CA ASP A 191 -8.02 30.24 4.24
C ASP A 191 -8.30 29.58 2.88
N HIS A 192 -9.56 29.24 2.63
CA HIS A 192 -10.06 28.78 1.33
C HIS A 192 -10.70 29.92 0.53
N HIS A 193 -10.49 31.18 0.94
CA HIS A 193 -11.09 32.38 0.38
C HIS A 193 -12.62 32.35 0.40
N LEU A 194 -13.22 31.65 1.36
CA LEU A 194 -14.65 31.67 1.60
C LEU A 194 -15.02 32.86 2.48
N PRO A 195 -16.26 33.41 2.37
CA PRO A 195 -16.66 34.62 3.09
C PRO A 195 -16.51 34.58 4.62
N GLN A 196 -16.46 33.39 5.22
CA GLN A 196 -16.38 33.21 6.67
C GLN A 196 -14.98 32.81 7.17
N ASP A 197 -14.02 32.54 6.28
CA ASP A 197 -12.70 32.03 6.66
C ASP A 197 -11.92 33.04 7.50
N SER A 198 -11.99 34.33 7.13
CA SER A 198 -11.33 35.39 7.90
C SER A 198 -11.85 35.52 9.33
N VAL A 199 -13.15 35.26 9.55
CA VAL A 199 -13.77 35.26 10.89
C VAL A 199 -13.33 34.03 11.66
N ALA A 200 -13.37 32.85 11.04
CA ALA A 200 -12.93 31.59 11.66
C ALA A 200 -11.44 31.64 12.06
N MET A 201 -10.60 32.25 11.22
CA MET A 201 -9.17 32.46 11.55
C MET A 201 -8.99 33.41 12.72
N ASP A 202 -9.69 34.55 12.78
CA ASP A 202 -9.63 35.46 13.94
C ASP A 202 -10.07 34.76 15.23
N VAL A 203 -11.12 33.95 15.15
CA VAL A 203 -11.64 33.14 16.26
C VAL A 203 -10.60 32.12 16.72
N MET A 204 -9.96 31.40 15.79
CA MET A 204 -8.89 30.45 16.10
C MET A 204 -7.70 31.16 16.78
N VAL A 205 -7.30 32.35 16.32
CA VAL A 205 -6.22 33.12 16.94
C VAL A 205 -6.55 33.46 18.40
N VAL A 206 -7.77 33.94 18.67
CA VAL A 206 -8.20 34.26 20.04
C VAL A 206 -8.28 33.00 20.90
N ALA A 207 -8.83 31.91 20.37
CA ALA A 207 -8.95 30.64 21.06
C ALA A 207 -7.57 30.06 21.43
N ALA A 208 -6.64 29.99 20.47
CA ALA A 208 -5.28 29.50 20.68
C ALA A 208 -4.53 30.32 21.73
N ARG A 209 -4.71 31.65 21.76
CA ARG A 209 -4.15 32.51 22.82
C ARG A 209 -4.71 32.19 24.21
N ARG A 210 -6.00 31.85 24.31
CA ARG A 210 -6.63 31.48 25.59
C ARG A 210 -6.14 30.12 26.11
N THR A 211 -5.86 29.19 25.22
CA THR A 211 -5.39 27.83 25.57
C THR A 211 -3.87 27.72 25.63
N GLY A 212 -3.13 28.74 25.18
CA GLY A 212 -1.67 28.71 25.10
C GLY A 212 -1.14 27.88 23.93
N CYS A 213 -1.98 27.53 22.95
CA CYS A 213 -1.54 26.78 21.77
C CYS A 213 -0.77 27.69 20.79
N PRO A 214 0.40 27.27 20.28
CA PRO A 214 1.03 27.93 19.14
C PRO A 214 0.15 27.87 17.89
N LEU A 215 0.38 28.74 16.92
CA LEU A 215 -0.42 28.84 15.70
C LEU A 215 0.41 28.48 14.47
N VAL A 216 -0.19 27.75 13.54
CA VAL A 216 0.35 27.47 12.20
C VAL A 216 -0.74 27.67 11.16
N ALA A 217 -0.35 27.71 9.89
CA ALA A 217 -1.27 27.81 8.78
C ALA A 217 -1.10 26.62 7.81
N THR A 218 -2.20 26.20 7.20
CA THR A 218 -2.19 25.12 6.20
C THR A 218 -3.13 25.46 5.05
N GLY A 219 -3.00 24.71 3.96
CA GLY A 219 -3.91 24.74 2.82
C GLY A 219 -5.09 23.78 2.94
N ALA A 220 -5.10 22.88 3.94
CA ALA A 220 -6.04 21.74 4.03
C ALA A 220 -6.29 21.12 2.63
N VAL A 221 -5.18 20.75 1.99
CA VAL A 221 -5.10 20.53 0.55
C VAL A 221 -5.79 19.22 0.18
N HIS A 222 -6.61 19.24 -0.86
CA HIS A 222 -7.28 18.05 -1.40
C HIS A 222 -6.85 17.72 -2.84
N TYR A 223 -6.12 18.61 -3.51
CA TYR A 223 -5.64 18.40 -4.88
C TYR A 223 -4.41 19.25 -5.16
N ALA A 224 -3.61 18.88 -6.18
CA ALA A 224 -2.35 19.57 -6.44
C ALA A 224 -2.58 21.00 -6.97
N ALA A 225 -3.42 21.16 -8.00
CA ALA A 225 -3.61 22.45 -8.68
C ALA A 225 -5.09 22.75 -9.00
N PRO A 226 -5.48 24.02 -9.26
CA PRO A 226 -6.88 24.41 -9.48
C PRO A 226 -7.62 23.62 -10.56
N ARG A 227 -6.89 23.12 -11.57
CA ARG A 227 -7.42 22.26 -12.65
C ARG A 227 -8.13 21.00 -12.14
N GLN A 228 -7.81 20.52 -10.93
CA GLN A 228 -8.38 19.31 -10.32
C GLN A 228 -9.61 19.59 -9.45
N ALA A 229 -10.06 20.84 -9.32
CA ALA A 229 -11.20 21.16 -8.46
C ALA A 229 -12.49 20.44 -8.88
N ARG A 230 -12.75 20.34 -10.19
CA ARG A 230 -13.91 19.58 -10.72
C ARG A 230 -13.84 18.09 -10.39
N LEU A 231 -12.64 17.52 -10.47
CA LEU A 231 -12.39 16.13 -10.09
C LEU A 231 -12.65 15.91 -8.59
N ALA A 232 -12.15 16.81 -7.74
CA ALA A 232 -12.38 16.75 -6.30
C ALA A 232 -13.88 16.85 -5.95
N GLN A 233 -14.64 17.71 -6.63
CA GLN A 233 -16.09 17.79 -6.47
C GLN A 233 -16.80 16.49 -6.90
N ALA A 234 -16.40 15.90 -8.03
CA ALA A 234 -16.94 14.62 -8.48
C ALA A 234 -16.63 13.49 -7.48
N LEU A 235 -15.41 13.41 -6.96
CA LEU A 235 -15.02 12.44 -5.94
C LEU A 235 -15.84 12.63 -4.65
N ALA A 236 -16.04 13.88 -4.21
CA ALA A 236 -16.87 14.19 -3.05
C ALA A 236 -18.32 13.75 -3.23
N ALA A 237 -18.92 13.95 -4.41
CA ALA A 237 -20.27 13.45 -4.73
C ALA A 237 -20.31 11.90 -4.71
N LEU A 238 -19.33 11.24 -5.33
CA LEU A 238 -19.22 9.78 -5.33
C LEU A 238 -19.05 9.19 -3.93
N ARG A 239 -18.27 9.84 -3.06
CA ARG A 239 -18.12 9.45 -1.64
C ARG A 239 -19.45 9.46 -0.91
N ARG A 240 -20.30 10.45 -1.21
CA ARG A 240 -21.65 10.57 -0.67
C ARG A 240 -22.69 9.66 -1.34
N ARG A 241 -22.29 8.95 -2.41
CA ARG A 241 -23.18 8.12 -3.25
C ARG A 241 -24.29 8.95 -3.91
N GLU A 242 -23.98 10.20 -4.22
CA GLU A 242 -24.85 11.18 -4.88
C GLU A 242 -24.24 11.59 -6.23
N ASP A 243 -25.02 12.26 -7.07
CA ASP A 243 -24.49 13.03 -8.21
C ASP A 243 -24.15 14.47 -7.78
N LEU A 244 -23.54 15.24 -8.67
CA LEU A 244 -23.12 16.61 -8.38
C LEU A 244 -24.27 17.54 -8.00
N ASP A 245 -25.46 17.37 -8.61
CA ASP A 245 -26.61 18.23 -8.34
C ASP A 245 -27.17 17.98 -6.94
N HIS A 246 -27.29 16.71 -6.54
CA HIS A 246 -27.74 16.34 -5.20
C HIS A 246 -26.69 16.64 -4.13
N ALA A 247 -25.40 16.51 -4.47
CA ALA A 247 -24.30 16.79 -3.54
C ALA A 247 -24.00 18.28 -3.37
N ALA A 248 -24.60 19.20 -4.15
CA ALA A 248 -24.19 20.59 -4.28
C ALA A 248 -24.00 21.33 -2.93
N GLY A 249 -24.86 21.08 -1.93
CA GLY A 249 -24.76 21.69 -0.59
C GLY A 249 -23.58 21.19 0.27
N HIS A 250 -22.89 20.14 -0.17
CA HIS A 250 -21.76 19.52 0.50
C HIS A 250 -20.44 19.63 -0.28
N LEU A 251 -20.46 20.24 -1.47
CA LEU A 251 -19.28 20.45 -2.29
C LEU A 251 -18.59 21.76 -1.89
N MET A 252 -17.26 21.79 -2.02
CA MET A 252 -16.50 23.03 -1.83
C MET A 252 -16.97 24.08 -2.86
N PRO A 253 -17.41 25.28 -2.43
CA PRO A 253 -17.93 26.30 -3.35
C PRO A 253 -16.87 26.91 -4.26
N ALA A 254 -15.60 26.87 -3.85
CA ALA A 254 -14.49 27.49 -4.54
C ALA A 254 -13.33 26.49 -4.79
N PRO A 255 -12.59 26.63 -5.90
CA PRO A 255 -11.48 25.73 -6.27
C PRO A 255 -10.18 26.07 -5.52
N THR A 256 -10.22 26.18 -4.19
CA THR A 256 -9.15 26.77 -3.36
C THR A 256 -8.43 25.78 -2.44
N ALA A 257 -8.86 24.52 -2.38
CA ALA A 257 -8.21 23.47 -1.59
C ALA A 257 -7.02 22.83 -2.34
N HIS A 258 -6.15 23.65 -2.93
CA HIS A 258 -4.95 23.24 -3.65
C HIS A 258 -3.66 23.73 -3.00
N LEU A 259 -2.52 23.20 -3.44
CA LEU A 259 -1.20 23.70 -3.03
C LEU A 259 -1.04 25.18 -3.44
N ARG A 260 -0.49 25.98 -2.53
CA ARG A 260 -0.22 27.40 -2.75
C ARG A 260 1.27 27.71 -2.58
N SER A 261 1.75 28.69 -3.32
CA SER A 261 3.10 29.22 -3.16
C SER A 261 3.26 29.98 -1.86
N ARG A 262 4.52 30.18 -1.43
CA ARG A 262 4.87 31.05 -0.30
C ARG A 262 4.26 32.45 -0.44
N ALA A 263 4.25 33.02 -1.65
CA ALA A 263 3.72 34.36 -1.90
C ALA A 263 2.20 34.43 -1.68
N GLU A 264 1.46 33.42 -2.16
CA GLU A 264 0.01 33.31 -1.93
C GLU A 264 -0.30 33.12 -0.45
N MET A 265 0.46 32.28 0.25
CA MET A 265 0.30 32.08 1.69
C MET A 265 0.65 33.34 2.50
N HIS A 266 1.70 34.06 2.12
CA HIS A 266 2.05 35.35 2.72
C HIS A 266 0.92 36.37 2.57
N GLN A 267 0.28 36.42 1.39
CA GLN A 267 -0.87 37.30 1.17
C GLN A 267 -2.08 36.90 2.02
N ALA A 268 -2.41 35.60 2.06
CA ALA A 268 -3.51 35.08 2.88
C ALA A 268 -3.31 35.35 4.38
N LEU A 269 -2.06 35.29 4.84
CA LEU A 269 -1.67 35.43 6.24
C LEU A 269 -1.25 36.85 6.64
N ALA A 270 -1.41 37.85 5.76
CA ALA A 270 -0.95 39.22 6.03
C ALA A 270 -1.52 39.85 7.32
N ARG A 271 -2.66 39.35 7.80
CA ARG A 271 -3.30 39.78 9.07
C ARG A 271 -2.70 39.12 10.32
N TYR A 272 -1.88 38.09 10.16
CA TYR A 272 -1.38 37.20 11.22
C TYR A 272 0.16 37.12 11.15
N PRO A 273 0.89 38.18 11.56
CA PRO A 273 2.35 38.22 11.46
C PRO A 273 3.00 37.09 12.27
N GLY A 274 4.07 36.49 11.74
CA GLY A 274 4.83 35.42 12.40
C GLY A 274 4.32 33.99 12.15
N ILE A 275 3.08 33.82 11.66
CA ILE A 275 2.49 32.49 11.45
C ILE A 275 3.14 31.78 10.25
N LEU A 276 3.48 32.52 9.21
CA LEU A 276 4.14 31.98 8.04
C LEU A 276 5.51 31.41 8.42
N GLU A 277 6.31 32.16 9.16
CA GLU A 277 7.63 31.75 9.64
C GLU A 277 7.53 30.55 10.57
N THR A 278 6.60 30.60 11.55
CA THR A 278 6.37 29.48 12.49
C THR A 278 5.99 28.18 11.77
N THR A 279 5.18 28.28 10.71
CA THR A 279 4.77 27.10 9.92
C THR A 279 5.95 26.51 9.16
N VAL A 280 6.77 27.37 8.53
CA VAL A 280 7.96 26.94 7.78
C VAL A 280 8.98 26.30 8.72
N GLU A 281 9.25 26.91 9.87
CA GLU A 281 10.14 26.37 10.90
C GLU A 281 9.66 25.00 11.39
N LEU A 282 8.35 24.87 11.71
CA LEU A 282 7.77 23.60 12.10
C LEU A 282 7.95 22.56 10.98
N GLY A 283 7.55 22.88 9.75
CA GLY A 283 7.59 21.92 8.65
C GLY A 283 8.98 21.38 8.36
N HIS A 284 10.01 22.22 8.44
CA HIS A 284 11.40 21.78 8.31
C HIS A 284 11.86 20.91 9.49
N ALA A 285 11.37 21.18 10.70
CA ALA A 285 11.67 20.36 11.88
C ALA A 285 10.97 18.98 11.87
N LEU A 286 9.94 18.80 11.03
CA LEU A 286 9.19 17.53 10.91
C LEU A 286 9.66 16.63 9.74
N VAL A 287 10.72 17.02 9.01
CA VAL A 287 11.20 16.23 7.87
C VAL A 287 11.82 14.92 8.35
N ILE A 288 11.31 13.81 7.83
CA ILE A 288 11.76 12.45 8.18
C ILE A 288 12.25 11.75 6.91
N ASP A 289 13.37 11.04 7.02
CA ASP A 289 13.83 10.10 6.00
C ASP A 289 13.34 8.68 6.32
N LEU A 290 12.40 8.16 5.52
CA LEU A 290 11.87 6.80 5.71
C LEU A 290 12.84 5.69 5.27
N ASP A 291 13.96 6.01 4.61
CA ASP A 291 14.99 5.02 4.27
C ASP A 291 15.79 4.56 5.52
N GLU A 292 15.72 5.34 6.62
CA GLU A 292 16.26 4.95 7.92
C GLU A 292 15.40 3.87 8.62
N LEU A 293 14.13 3.73 8.22
CA LEU A 293 13.23 2.70 8.75
C LEU A 293 13.51 1.36 8.08
N ARG A 294 14.50 0.63 8.61
CA ARG A 294 14.93 -0.67 8.10
C ARG A 294 14.36 -1.83 8.91
N PRO A 295 13.29 -2.48 8.44
CA PRO A 295 12.71 -3.63 9.13
C PRO A 295 13.65 -4.83 9.08
N GLN A 296 13.60 -5.68 10.11
CA GLN A 296 14.35 -6.94 10.15
C GLN A 296 13.39 -8.12 10.02
N LEU A 297 13.86 -9.20 9.38
CA LEU A 297 13.18 -10.49 9.39
C LEU A 297 13.05 -11.03 10.82
N PRO A 298 11.97 -11.75 11.14
CA PRO A 298 11.84 -12.37 12.45
C PRO A 298 12.95 -13.39 12.67
N ASP A 299 13.37 -13.50 13.93
CA ASP A 299 14.21 -14.61 14.35
C ASP A 299 13.44 -15.93 14.20
N PHE A 300 14.17 -17.02 14.01
CA PHE A 300 13.59 -18.36 13.98
C PHE A 300 14.01 -19.12 15.23
N ASP A 301 13.03 -19.63 15.99
CA ASP A 301 13.30 -20.44 17.18
C ASP A 301 14.01 -21.73 16.79
N VAL A 302 15.28 -21.83 17.16
CA VAL A 302 16.12 -23.01 16.97
C VAL A 302 16.44 -23.67 18.31
N PRO A 303 16.75 -24.98 18.35
CA PRO A 303 17.17 -25.63 19.59
C PRO A 303 18.39 -24.94 20.21
N ALA A 304 18.50 -24.92 21.53
CA ALA A 304 19.48 -24.12 22.28
C ALA A 304 20.96 -24.33 21.90
N SER A 305 21.31 -25.46 21.29
CA SER A 305 22.67 -25.77 20.81
C SER A 305 22.94 -25.30 19.38
N HIS A 306 21.99 -24.60 18.75
CA HIS A 306 22.05 -24.23 17.33
C HIS A 306 21.86 -22.72 17.14
N THR A 307 22.51 -22.18 16.12
CA THR A 307 22.15 -20.94 15.44
C THR A 307 21.28 -21.24 14.20
N PRO A 308 20.58 -20.24 13.62
CA PRO A 308 19.86 -20.42 12.35
C PRO A 308 20.71 -21.08 11.26
N ASP A 309 21.97 -20.67 11.09
CA ASP A 309 22.88 -21.26 10.09
C ASP A 309 23.16 -22.74 10.37
N THR A 310 23.50 -23.09 11.62
CA THR A 310 23.82 -24.47 11.98
C THR A 310 22.59 -25.38 11.93
N TRP A 311 21.41 -24.85 12.23
CA TRP A 311 20.16 -25.58 12.17
C TRP A 311 19.72 -25.82 10.73
N LEU A 312 19.76 -24.77 9.89
CA LEU A 312 19.50 -24.87 8.46
C LEU A 312 20.43 -25.89 7.81
N ARG A 313 21.74 -25.81 8.10
CA ARG A 313 22.72 -26.79 7.62
C ARG A 313 22.31 -28.21 8.00
N ARG A 314 22.02 -28.48 9.27
CA ARG A 314 21.61 -29.81 9.72
C ARG A 314 20.40 -30.33 8.94
N LEU A 315 19.34 -29.54 8.83
CA LEU A 315 18.12 -29.94 8.10
C LEU A 315 18.40 -30.21 6.62
N ALA A 316 19.24 -29.37 5.99
CA ALA A 316 19.60 -29.51 4.60
C ALA A 316 20.49 -30.73 4.35
N GLU A 317 21.41 -31.07 5.26
CA GLU A 317 22.24 -32.29 5.19
C GLU A 317 21.39 -33.56 5.37
N GLU A 318 20.44 -33.56 6.30
CA GLU A 318 19.48 -34.64 6.47
C GLU A 318 18.62 -34.83 5.21
N GLY A 319 18.14 -33.73 4.62
CA GLY A 319 17.39 -33.72 3.37
C GLY A 319 18.20 -34.22 2.16
N CYS A 320 19.44 -33.74 2.01
CA CYS A 320 20.35 -34.13 0.95
C CYS A 320 20.67 -35.62 1.04
N THR A 321 20.87 -36.15 2.25
CA THR A 321 21.07 -37.59 2.48
C THR A 321 19.87 -38.41 2.01
N ARG A 322 18.64 -37.96 2.29
CA ARG A 322 17.42 -38.65 1.84
C ARG A 322 17.23 -38.63 0.32
N ARG A 323 17.59 -37.52 -0.33
CA ARG A 323 17.33 -37.29 -1.77
C ARG A 323 18.44 -37.84 -2.69
N TYR A 324 19.71 -37.64 -2.32
CA TYR A 324 20.88 -37.97 -3.16
C TYR A 324 21.74 -39.10 -2.59
N GLY A 325 21.55 -39.48 -1.32
CA GLY A 325 22.35 -40.49 -0.63
C GLY A 325 23.46 -39.91 0.27
N PRO A 326 24.16 -40.79 1.01
CA PRO A 326 25.17 -40.39 2.00
C PRO A 326 26.32 -39.58 1.39
N ARG A 327 26.90 -38.67 2.17
CA ARG A 327 28.03 -37.81 1.76
C ARG A 327 29.28 -38.56 1.27
N ALA A 328 29.46 -39.80 1.74
CA ALA A 328 30.55 -40.66 1.32
C ALA A 328 30.34 -41.30 -0.07
N ASP A 329 29.13 -41.24 -0.62
CA ASP A 329 28.81 -41.80 -1.93
C ASP A 329 29.41 -40.92 -3.05
N PRO A 330 30.29 -41.47 -3.92
CA PRO A 330 30.81 -40.73 -5.06
C PRO A 330 29.73 -40.20 -6.01
N ALA A 331 28.57 -40.88 -6.12
CA ALA A 331 27.46 -40.44 -6.96
C ALA A 331 26.79 -39.16 -6.42
N ALA A 332 26.82 -38.96 -5.10
CA ALA A 332 26.24 -37.79 -4.44
C ALA A 332 27.22 -36.60 -4.35
N ALA A 333 28.51 -36.79 -4.68
CA ALA A 333 29.56 -35.79 -4.43
C ALA A 333 29.28 -34.42 -5.07
N ALA A 334 28.64 -34.38 -6.25
CA ALA A 334 28.25 -33.13 -6.88
C ALA A 334 27.19 -32.37 -6.06
N ALA A 335 26.18 -33.09 -5.54
CA ALA A 335 25.13 -32.50 -4.73
C ALA A 335 25.64 -31.93 -3.41
N TRP A 336 26.53 -32.65 -2.73
CA TRP A 336 27.13 -32.19 -1.47
C TRP A 336 28.02 -30.95 -1.65
N ARG A 337 28.77 -30.85 -2.77
CA ARG A 337 29.54 -29.63 -3.08
C ARG A 337 28.63 -28.43 -3.33
N GLN A 338 27.57 -28.63 -4.11
CA GLN A 338 26.60 -27.56 -4.38
C GLN A 338 25.90 -27.12 -3.09
N LEU A 339 25.46 -28.07 -2.25
CA LEU A 339 24.84 -27.81 -0.96
C LEU A 339 25.72 -26.93 -0.06
N ASP A 340 27.02 -27.24 0.07
CA ASP A 340 27.93 -26.47 0.91
C ASP A 340 28.15 -25.04 0.39
N HIS A 341 28.24 -24.87 -0.94
CA HIS A 341 28.33 -23.56 -1.59
C HIS A 341 27.08 -22.72 -1.30
N GLU A 342 25.89 -23.28 -1.55
CA GLU A 342 24.62 -22.59 -1.30
C GLU A 342 24.46 -22.20 0.16
N LEU A 343 24.74 -23.11 1.11
CA LEU A 343 24.65 -22.82 2.54
C LEU A 343 25.63 -21.72 2.97
N THR A 344 26.81 -21.64 2.36
CA THR A 344 27.78 -20.56 2.62
C THR A 344 27.24 -19.22 2.15
N VAL A 345 26.72 -19.15 0.92
CA VAL A 345 26.12 -17.93 0.37
C VAL A 345 24.91 -17.48 1.18
N ILE A 346 24.06 -18.40 1.62
CA ILE A 346 22.87 -18.09 2.44
C ILE A 346 23.29 -17.49 3.80
N ALA A 347 24.32 -18.06 4.44
CA ALA A 347 24.85 -17.55 5.70
C ALA A 347 25.51 -16.18 5.53
N ASP A 348 26.32 -15.98 4.49
CA ASP A 348 27.00 -14.71 4.20
C ASP A 348 26.01 -13.56 3.96
N LEU A 349 24.83 -13.87 3.40
CA LEU A 349 23.75 -12.90 3.18
C LEU A 349 22.80 -12.76 4.39
N GLY A 350 23.01 -13.51 5.47
CA GLY A 350 22.15 -13.48 6.66
C GLY A 350 20.74 -14.01 6.43
N MET A 351 20.55 -14.90 5.45
CA MET A 351 19.22 -15.35 5.00
C MET A 351 18.77 -16.67 5.62
N SER A 352 19.53 -17.26 6.54
CA SER A 352 19.21 -18.58 7.11
C SER A 352 17.84 -18.62 7.80
N ALA A 353 17.46 -17.56 8.53
CA ALA A 353 16.14 -17.46 9.15
C ALA A 353 15.01 -17.48 8.11
N TYR A 354 15.18 -16.81 6.97
CA TYR A 354 14.21 -16.80 5.88
C TYR A 354 13.97 -18.21 5.32
N PHE A 355 15.04 -18.98 5.06
CA PHE A 355 14.91 -20.37 4.60
C PHE A 355 14.24 -21.27 5.64
N LEU A 356 14.54 -21.07 6.94
CA LEU A 356 13.89 -21.81 8.02
C LEU A 356 12.40 -21.49 8.12
N ILE A 357 11.99 -20.24 7.92
CA ILE A 357 10.57 -19.84 7.85
C ILE A 357 9.87 -20.57 6.69
N CYS A 358 10.43 -20.52 5.49
CA CYS A 358 9.87 -21.22 4.33
C CYS A 358 9.79 -22.74 4.57
N TRP A 359 10.83 -23.32 5.18
CA TRP A 359 10.84 -24.73 5.56
C TRP A 359 9.74 -25.07 6.58
N ASP A 360 9.52 -24.24 7.60
CA ASP A 360 8.51 -24.49 8.64
C ASP A 360 7.09 -24.47 8.07
N VAL A 361 6.83 -23.55 7.14
CA VAL A 361 5.56 -23.49 6.39
C VAL A 361 5.35 -24.77 5.58
N VAL A 362 6.37 -25.23 4.85
CA VAL A 362 6.30 -26.47 4.06
C VAL A 362 6.17 -27.71 4.95
N ARG A 363 6.89 -27.75 6.08
CA ARG A 363 6.79 -28.82 7.09
C ARG A 363 5.35 -28.92 7.61
N PHE A 364 4.75 -27.79 7.99
CA PHE A 364 3.35 -27.74 8.42
C PHE A 364 2.41 -28.27 7.33
N SER A 365 2.59 -27.85 6.08
CA SER A 365 1.79 -28.34 4.96
C SER A 365 1.90 -29.86 4.81
N HIS A 366 3.10 -30.42 4.84
CA HIS A 366 3.30 -31.87 4.77
C HIS A 366 2.65 -32.62 5.94
N GLU A 367 2.77 -32.13 7.18
CA GLU A 367 2.15 -32.73 8.36
C GLU A 367 0.61 -32.73 8.31
N ARG A 368 0.04 -31.75 7.61
CA ARG A 368 -1.42 -31.62 7.39
C ARG A 368 -1.90 -32.27 6.09
N GLY A 369 -1.01 -32.91 5.34
CA GLY A 369 -1.30 -33.47 4.03
C GLY A 369 -1.78 -32.41 3.03
N ILE A 370 -1.22 -31.21 3.06
CA ILE A 370 -1.46 -30.15 2.08
C ILE A 370 -0.33 -30.23 1.06
N TRP A 371 -0.67 -30.45 -0.21
CA TRP A 371 0.30 -30.47 -1.28
C TRP A 371 0.80 -29.06 -1.56
N CYS A 372 2.12 -28.92 -1.65
CA CYS A 372 2.76 -27.65 -1.94
C CYS A 372 4.00 -27.84 -2.83
N GLN A 373 4.35 -26.79 -3.56
CA GLN A 373 5.49 -26.78 -4.47
C GLN A 373 6.04 -25.36 -4.61
N GLY A 374 7.32 -25.19 -4.35
CA GLY A 374 8.01 -23.94 -4.63
C GLY A 374 8.18 -23.72 -6.14
N ARG A 375 8.06 -22.46 -6.59
CA ARG A 375 8.13 -22.09 -8.00
C ARG A 375 9.21 -21.04 -8.27
N GLY A 376 9.38 -20.68 -9.54
CA GLY A 376 10.33 -19.65 -9.95
C GLY A 376 11.78 -20.05 -9.69
N SER A 377 12.60 -19.09 -9.27
CA SER A 377 14.03 -19.31 -9.07
C SER A 377 14.37 -20.23 -7.89
N ALA A 378 13.45 -20.42 -6.93
CA ALA A 378 13.65 -21.33 -5.80
C ALA A 378 13.94 -22.77 -6.26
N ALA A 379 13.43 -23.19 -7.42
CA ALA A 379 13.71 -24.49 -8.03
C ALA A 379 15.18 -24.69 -8.47
N SER A 380 15.97 -23.61 -8.53
CA SER A 380 17.39 -23.67 -8.88
C SER A 380 18.31 -23.91 -7.68
N SER A 381 17.77 -24.19 -6.50
CA SER A 381 18.53 -24.40 -5.26
C SER A 381 18.45 -25.84 -4.77
N VAL A 382 19.62 -26.44 -4.54
CA VAL A 382 19.74 -27.76 -3.90
C VAL A 382 19.29 -27.69 -2.43
N VAL A 383 19.51 -26.57 -1.73
CA VAL A 383 18.99 -26.37 -0.37
C VAL A 383 17.45 -26.40 -0.37
N CYS A 384 16.79 -25.68 -1.27
CA CYS A 384 15.33 -25.71 -1.38
C CYS A 384 14.79 -27.12 -1.69
N TYR A 385 15.46 -27.86 -2.58
CA TYR A 385 15.08 -29.25 -2.90
C TYR A 385 15.28 -30.20 -1.70
N ALA A 386 16.42 -30.08 -0.99
CA ALA A 386 16.73 -30.89 0.19
C ALA A 386 15.74 -30.66 1.34
N LEU A 387 15.32 -29.42 1.56
CA LEU A 387 14.31 -29.04 2.55
C LEU A 387 12.88 -29.44 2.14
N GLY A 388 12.67 -29.86 0.90
CA GLY A 388 11.35 -30.20 0.36
C GLY A 388 10.51 -28.97 -0.01
N ILE A 389 11.10 -27.77 -0.03
CA ILE A 389 10.43 -26.54 -0.51
C ILE A 389 10.09 -26.68 -1.99
N THR A 390 10.93 -27.38 -2.76
CA THR A 390 10.65 -27.72 -4.16
C THR A 390 10.79 -29.22 -4.39
N SER A 391 10.04 -29.76 -5.34
CA SER A 391 10.18 -31.15 -5.82
C SER A 391 11.07 -31.28 -7.06
N VAL A 392 11.70 -30.19 -7.53
CA VAL A 392 12.53 -30.19 -8.76
C VAL A 392 14.00 -30.35 -8.39
N ASP A 393 14.66 -31.35 -8.98
CA ASP A 393 16.10 -31.57 -8.79
C ASP A 393 16.92 -30.61 -9.67
N ALA A 394 17.45 -29.55 -9.05
CA ALA A 394 18.23 -28.52 -9.72
C ALA A 394 19.44 -29.08 -10.50
N LEU A 395 20.09 -30.13 -9.98
CA LEU A 395 21.29 -30.71 -10.60
C LEU A 395 20.94 -31.57 -11.81
N ARG A 396 19.87 -32.38 -11.71
CA ARG A 396 19.38 -33.19 -12.84
C ARG A 396 19.03 -32.31 -14.05
N HIS A 397 18.52 -31.11 -13.80
CA HIS A 397 18.08 -30.16 -14.83
C HIS A 397 19.12 -29.08 -15.17
N GLY A 398 20.30 -29.07 -14.54
CA GLY A 398 21.35 -28.10 -14.82
C GLY A 398 20.98 -26.65 -14.50
N LEU A 399 20.16 -26.43 -13.47
CA LEU A 399 19.72 -25.11 -13.04
C LEU A 399 20.82 -24.39 -12.24
N LEU A 400 20.88 -23.06 -12.38
CA LEU A 400 21.94 -22.23 -11.79
C LEU A 400 21.46 -21.52 -10.53
N PHE A 401 22.10 -21.80 -9.40
CA PHE A 401 21.79 -21.20 -8.10
C PHE A 401 21.93 -19.67 -8.10
N GLU A 402 22.91 -19.12 -8.82
CA GLU A 402 23.18 -17.67 -8.83
C GLU A 402 22.04 -16.85 -9.46
N ARG A 403 21.16 -17.49 -10.25
CA ARG A 403 19.92 -16.87 -10.75
C ARG A 403 18.91 -16.62 -9.64
N PHE A 404 18.97 -17.42 -8.58
CA PHE A 404 18.13 -17.31 -7.40
C PHE A 404 18.69 -16.30 -6.42
N LEU A 405 19.93 -16.51 -5.95
CA LEU A 405 20.53 -15.73 -4.87
C LEU A 405 21.99 -15.38 -5.17
N HIS A 406 22.34 -14.10 -5.10
CA HIS A 406 23.72 -13.61 -5.22
C HIS A 406 23.86 -12.21 -4.58
N ALA A 407 25.08 -11.76 -4.30
CA ALA A 407 25.34 -10.53 -3.53
C ALA A 407 24.72 -9.23 -4.10
N ALA A 408 24.48 -9.14 -5.41
CA ALA A 408 23.84 -7.98 -6.04
C ALA A 408 22.29 -8.05 -6.05
N LYS A 409 21.70 -9.18 -5.63
CA LYS A 409 20.27 -9.41 -5.48
C LYS A 409 20.01 -10.02 -4.10
N ALA A 410 19.90 -9.15 -3.11
CA ALA A 410 19.76 -9.53 -1.70
C ALA A 410 18.34 -9.95 -1.30
N ASP A 411 17.34 -9.78 -2.17
CA ASP A 411 15.94 -10.12 -1.90
C ASP A 411 15.53 -11.41 -2.66
N PRO A 412 15.66 -12.60 -2.04
CA PRO A 412 15.13 -13.83 -2.62
C PRO A 412 13.59 -13.83 -2.55
N ASP A 413 12.94 -14.21 -3.66
CA ASP A 413 11.49 -14.45 -3.70
C ASP A 413 11.26 -15.97 -3.73
N ILE A 414 10.96 -16.56 -2.58
CA ILE A 414 10.50 -17.95 -2.48
C ILE A 414 8.97 -17.95 -2.53
N ASP A 415 8.46 -18.18 -3.73
CA ASP A 415 7.04 -18.40 -4.00
C ASP A 415 6.68 -19.87 -3.74
N ILE A 416 5.65 -20.13 -2.95
CA ILE A 416 5.17 -21.49 -2.67
C ILE A 416 3.70 -21.59 -3.08
N ASP A 417 3.43 -22.48 -4.03
CA ASP A 417 2.07 -22.82 -4.44
C ASP A 417 1.51 -23.90 -3.51
N PHE A 418 0.31 -23.68 -3.00
CA PHE A 418 -0.45 -24.63 -2.19
C PHE A 418 -1.76 -25.03 -2.88
N GLU A 419 -2.35 -26.13 -2.44
CA GLU A 419 -3.74 -26.45 -2.78
C GLU A 419 -4.68 -25.28 -2.53
N ASN A 420 -5.37 -24.83 -3.58
CA ASN A 420 -6.17 -23.60 -3.53
C ASN A 420 -7.24 -23.61 -2.41
N ALA A 421 -7.88 -24.76 -2.18
CA ALA A 421 -8.93 -24.88 -1.16
C ALA A 421 -8.39 -24.88 0.28
N ARG A 422 -7.11 -25.25 0.48
CA ARG A 422 -6.49 -25.43 1.80
C ARG A 422 -5.43 -24.37 2.13
N ARG A 423 -5.17 -23.46 1.19
CA ARG A 423 -4.24 -22.33 1.35
C ARG A 423 -4.53 -21.50 2.61
N GLU A 424 -5.81 -21.31 2.97
CA GLU A 424 -6.17 -20.52 4.15
C GLU A 424 -5.61 -21.11 5.45
N GLU A 425 -5.56 -22.44 5.57
CA GLU A 425 -4.97 -23.11 6.74
C GLU A 425 -3.51 -22.72 6.93
N VAL A 426 -2.77 -22.57 5.83
CA VAL A 426 -1.36 -22.18 5.84
C VAL A 426 -1.19 -20.71 6.23
N ILE A 427 -2.05 -19.82 5.71
CA ILE A 427 -2.03 -18.39 6.08
C ILE A 427 -2.30 -18.22 7.58
N GLN A 428 -3.32 -18.91 8.11
CA GLN A 428 -3.63 -18.84 9.53
C GLN A 428 -2.53 -19.45 10.40
N TYR A 429 -1.90 -20.54 9.96
CA TYR A 429 -0.71 -21.08 10.62
C TYR A 429 0.42 -20.04 10.72
N VAL A 430 0.69 -19.27 9.66
CA VAL A 430 1.72 -18.23 9.71
C VAL A 430 1.34 -17.13 10.72
N TYR A 431 0.07 -16.71 10.75
CA TYR A 431 -0.40 -15.76 11.78
C TYR A 431 -0.27 -16.29 13.20
N GLU A 432 -0.57 -17.57 13.44
CA GLU A 432 -0.46 -18.22 14.75
C GLU A 432 0.99 -18.42 15.17
N ARG A 433 1.85 -18.85 14.24
CA ARG A 433 3.26 -19.17 14.47
C ARG A 433 4.10 -17.95 14.76
N PHE A 434 3.94 -16.89 13.97
CA PHE A 434 4.77 -15.67 14.07
C PHE A 434 4.06 -14.52 14.79
N GLY A 435 2.76 -14.66 15.04
CA GLY A 435 1.95 -13.62 15.69
C GLY A 435 1.41 -12.60 14.68
N ARG A 436 0.12 -12.28 14.81
CA ARG A 436 -0.58 -11.32 13.93
C ARG A 436 -0.03 -9.89 14.00
N GLN A 437 0.70 -9.54 15.06
CA GLN A 437 1.37 -8.24 15.17
C GLN A 437 2.64 -8.16 14.32
N HIS A 438 3.20 -9.29 13.90
CA HIS A 438 4.46 -9.40 13.15
C HIS A 438 4.25 -9.89 11.72
N ALA A 439 3.01 -10.16 11.34
CA ALA A 439 2.66 -10.76 10.07
C ALA A 439 1.43 -10.08 9.46
N ALA A 440 1.46 -9.80 8.16
CA ALA A 440 0.30 -9.29 7.43
C ALA A 440 0.39 -9.63 5.94
N GLN A 441 -0.76 -9.71 5.26
CA GLN A 441 -0.80 -9.82 3.81
C GLN A 441 -0.40 -8.49 3.16
N VAL A 442 0.21 -8.54 1.99
CA VAL A 442 0.43 -7.35 1.16
C VAL A 442 -0.92 -6.90 0.59
N ALA A 443 -1.17 -5.59 0.52
CA ALA A 443 -2.37 -5.11 -0.15
C ALA A 443 -2.21 -5.06 -1.67
N ASN A 444 -3.34 -4.93 -2.34
CA ASN A 444 -3.40 -4.51 -3.73
C ASN A 444 -4.20 -3.22 -3.82
N VAL A 445 -3.61 -2.14 -4.35
CA VAL A 445 -4.31 -0.88 -4.54
C VAL A 445 -5.13 -0.98 -5.83
N ILE A 446 -6.45 -1.14 -5.68
CA ILE A 446 -7.35 -1.24 -6.83
C ILE A 446 -7.57 0.16 -7.39
N THR A 447 -7.12 0.37 -8.62
CA THR A 447 -7.26 1.64 -9.33
C THR A 447 -8.45 1.64 -10.28
N MET A 448 -8.95 2.83 -10.61
CA MET A 448 -10.04 3.01 -11.58
C MET A 448 -9.54 2.72 -13.00
N GLN A 449 -9.74 1.46 -13.42
CA GLN A 449 -9.54 1.01 -14.79
C GLN A 449 -10.56 1.65 -15.74
N PRO A 450 -10.30 1.71 -17.07
CA PRO A 450 -11.07 2.54 -18.00
C PRO A 450 -12.59 2.40 -17.90
N ARG A 451 -13.10 1.17 -17.85
CA ARG A 451 -14.53 0.91 -17.69
C ARG A 451 -15.08 1.51 -16.40
N LEU A 452 -14.41 1.29 -15.27
CA LEU A 452 -14.85 1.81 -13.97
C LEU A 452 -14.76 3.34 -13.92
N ALA A 453 -13.70 3.93 -14.48
CA ALA A 453 -13.54 5.38 -14.54
C ALA A 453 -14.71 6.06 -15.30
N VAL A 454 -15.14 5.49 -16.43
CA VAL A 454 -16.31 5.98 -17.18
C VAL A 454 -17.61 5.80 -16.39
N GLN A 455 -17.78 4.66 -15.70
CA GLN A 455 -18.96 4.42 -14.86
C GLN A 455 -19.08 5.43 -13.72
N GLU A 456 -17.98 5.67 -13.01
CA GLU A 456 -17.94 6.61 -11.88
C GLU A 456 -18.09 8.07 -12.37
N ALA A 457 -17.43 8.45 -13.47
CA ALA A 457 -17.62 9.77 -14.08
C ALA A 457 -19.08 10.03 -14.47
N ALA A 458 -19.70 9.09 -15.18
CA ALA A 458 -21.09 9.23 -15.61
C ALA A 458 -22.05 9.25 -14.40
N ARG A 459 -21.78 8.47 -13.35
CA ARG A 459 -22.56 8.50 -12.10
C ARG A 459 -22.46 9.86 -11.42
N ALA A 460 -21.25 10.41 -11.26
CA ALA A 460 -21.05 11.71 -10.64
C ALA A 460 -21.77 12.83 -11.42
N LEU A 461 -21.80 12.72 -12.75
CA LEU A 461 -22.49 13.66 -13.64
C LEU A 461 -24.02 13.44 -13.75
N GLY A 462 -24.60 12.50 -12.99
CA GLY A 462 -26.06 12.29 -12.94
C GLY A 462 -26.64 11.50 -14.12
N TYR A 463 -25.82 10.77 -14.88
CA TYR A 463 -26.33 9.96 -16.00
C TYR A 463 -27.16 8.76 -15.49
N PRO A 464 -28.30 8.45 -16.12
CA PRO A 464 -29.11 7.29 -15.74
C PRO A 464 -28.36 5.96 -15.90
N ILE A 465 -28.57 5.01 -14.96
CA ILE A 465 -27.90 3.70 -14.94
C ILE A 465 -28.01 2.95 -16.27
N GLY A 466 -29.15 3.03 -16.96
CA GLY A 466 -29.34 2.41 -18.28
C GLY A 466 -28.35 2.91 -19.31
N ARG A 467 -28.15 4.23 -19.38
CA ARG A 467 -27.21 4.88 -20.29
C ARG A 467 -25.75 4.57 -19.92
N ILE A 468 -25.44 4.48 -18.62
CA ILE A 468 -24.10 4.07 -18.14
C ILE A 468 -23.78 2.64 -18.60
N ARG A 469 -24.73 1.71 -18.47
CA ARG A 469 -24.53 0.31 -18.91
C ARG A 469 -24.34 0.20 -20.42
N GLU A 470 -25.05 1.02 -21.20
CA GLU A 470 -24.91 1.09 -22.65
C GLU A 470 -23.52 1.58 -23.05
N MET A 471 -23.12 2.77 -22.59
CA MET A 471 -21.83 3.39 -22.98
C MET A 471 -20.60 2.60 -22.53
N THR A 472 -20.70 1.79 -21.47
CA THR A 472 -19.55 1.04 -20.90
C THR A 472 -19.46 -0.41 -21.35
N ARG A 473 -20.40 -0.88 -22.19
CA ARG A 473 -20.45 -2.29 -22.64
C ARG A 473 -19.20 -2.71 -23.42
N HIS A 474 -18.70 -1.82 -24.26
CA HIS A 474 -17.58 -2.07 -25.17
C HIS A 474 -16.22 -1.64 -24.61
N ILE A 475 -16.20 -1.10 -23.38
CA ILE A 475 -14.99 -0.65 -22.72
C ILE A 475 -14.40 -1.83 -21.94
N HIS A 476 -13.22 -2.28 -22.37
CA HIS A 476 -12.46 -3.34 -21.74
C HIS A 476 -11.23 -2.74 -21.05
N HIS A 477 -10.07 -2.80 -21.70
CA HIS A 477 -8.77 -2.47 -21.11
C HIS A 477 -8.26 -1.08 -21.48
N GLU A 478 -8.80 -0.48 -22.54
CA GLU A 478 -8.33 0.81 -23.05
C GLU A 478 -9.32 1.94 -22.72
N PRO A 479 -8.82 3.17 -22.48
CA PRO A 479 -9.66 4.36 -22.44
C PRO A 479 -10.54 4.49 -23.69
N PRO A 480 -11.77 5.02 -23.56
CA PRO A 480 -12.64 5.21 -24.71
C PRO A 480 -11.98 6.13 -25.74
N ALA A 481 -12.00 5.71 -27.01
CA ALA A 481 -11.53 6.52 -28.11
C ALA A 481 -12.37 7.82 -28.25
N PRO A 482 -11.85 8.88 -28.88
CA PRO A 482 -12.58 10.15 -29.02
C PRO A 482 -13.93 10.04 -29.74
N ASP A 483 -14.08 9.06 -30.64
CA ASP A 483 -15.25 8.72 -31.42
C ASP A 483 -16.18 7.69 -30.75
N ALA A 484 -15.80 7.17 -29.58
CA ALA A 484 -16.67 6.29 -28.80
C ALA A 484 -17.95 7.04 -28.38
N ASP A 485 -19.05 6.29 -28.24
CA ASP A 485 -20.35 6.77 -27.75
C ASP A 485 -20.33 7.02 -26.23
N VAL A 486 -19.40 7.86 -25.81
CA VAL A 486 -19.22 8.35 -24.44
C VAL A 486 -19.22 9.86 -24.52
N PRO A 487 -20.17 10.56 -23.86
CA PRO A 487 -20.22 12.02 -23.83
C PRO A 487 -18.89 12.68 -23.41
N GLN A 488 -18.60 13.86 -23.97
CA GLN A 488 -17.29 14.51 -23.80
C GLN A 488 -16.98 14.84 -22.33
N ASP A 489 -17.95 15.34 -21.59
CA ASP A 489 -17.88 15.59 -20.14
C ASP A 489 -17.52 14.33 -19.34
N VAL A 490 -18.15 13.19 -19.67
CA VAL A 490 -17.84 11.89 -19.06
C VAL A 490 -16.42 11.46 -19.42
N ARG A 491 -15.98 11.62 -20.67
CA ARG A 491 -14.61 11.26 -21.07
C ARG A 491 -13.55 12.11 -20.37
N GLU A 492 -13.76 13.42 -20.29
CA GLU A 492 -12.82 14.34 -19.63
C GLU A 492 -12.66 14.06 -18.14
N LEU A 493 -13.76 13.75 -17.46
CA LEU A 493 -13.72 13.37 -16.04
C LEU A 493 -13.16 11.95 -15.85
N ALA A 494 -13.53 10.99 -16.71
CA ALA A 494 -13.02 9.63 -16.66
C ALA A 494 -11.50 9.57 -16.92
N ALA A 495 -10.97 10.42 -17.80
CA ALA A 495 -9.53 10.54 -18.04
C ALA A 495 -8.78 10.99 -16.78
N GLN A 496 -9.37 11.86 -15.96
CA GLN A 496 -8.81 12.30 -14.68
C GLN A 496 -8.96 11.25 -13.56
N LEU A 497 -10.04 10.47 -13.58
CA LEU A 497 -10.26 9.37 -12.63
C LEU A 497 -9.38 8.16 -12.93
N HIS A 498 -8.96 7.98 -14.19
CA HIS A 498 -8.19 6.81 -14.60
C HIS A 498 -6.90 6.68 -13.78
N LYS A 499 -6.63 5.46 -13.31
CA LYS A 499 -5.51 5.11 -12.41
C LYS A 499 -5.55 5.73 -11.01
N LEU A 500 -6.52 6.57 -10.67
CA LEU A 500 -6.70 6.97 -9.27
C LEU A 500 -7.07 5.74 -8.42
N PRO A 501 -6.55 5.65 -7.18
CA PRO A 501 -6.82 4.54 -6.29
C PRO A 501 -8.27 4.61 -5.78
N ARG A 502 -8.96 3.47 -5.69
CA ARG A 502 -10.39 3.39 -5.36
C ARG A 502 -10.68 2.70 -4.04
N HIS A 503 -9.94 1.65 -3.72
CA HIS A 503 -10.00 0.91 -2.47
C HIS A 503 -8.83 -0.08 -2.37
N LEU A 504 -8.59 -0.61 -1.16
CA LEU A 504 -7.63 -1.66 -0.91
C LEU A 504 -8.25 -3.05 -1.04
N GLY A 505 -7.60 -3.88 -1.86
CA GLY A 505 -7.79 -5.32 -1.95
C GLY A 505 -6.65 -6.09 -1.27
N VAL A 506 -6.76 -7.43 -1.29
CA VAL A 506 -5.72 -8.32 -0.76
C VAL A 506 -4.88 -8.81 -1.94
N HIS A 507 -3.55 -8.79 -1.80
CA HIS A 507 -2.67 -9.42 -2.78
C HIS A 507 -2.90 -10.93 -2.83
N SER A 508 -2.74 -11.54 -4.00
CA SER A 508 -3.10 -12.94 -4.24
C SER A 508 -2.22 -13.94 -3.47
N GLY A 509 -1.00 -13.55 -3.08
CA GLY A 509 -0.02 -14.43 -2.42
C GLY A 509 0.67 -13.76 -1.23
N GLY A 510 1.49 -12.75 -1.54
CA GLY A 510 2.37 -12.02 -0.62
C GLY A 510 1.89 -11.82 0.80
N MET A 511 2.70 -12.36 1.72
CA MET A 511 2.65 -12.16 3.15
C MET A 511 4.01 -11.62 3.60
N VAL A 512 4.01 -10.67 4.52
CA VAL A 512 5.22 -10.04 5.06
C VAL A 512 5.37 -10.44 6.52
N LEU A 513 6.62 -10.65 6.93
CA LEU A 513 6.99 -11.03 8.29
C LEU A 513 8.10 -10.11 8.81
N THR A 514 7.98 -9.66 10.06
CA THR A 514 8.97 -8.78 10.69
C THR A 514 9.27 -9.16 12.14
N ARG A 515 10.51 -8.92 12.59
CA ARG A 515 10.90 -9.12 14.00
C ARG A 515 10.20 -8.15 14.94
N GLN A 516 10.21 -6.86 14.59
CA GLN A 516 9.42 -5.83 15.27
C GLN A 516 7.94 -5.91 14.85
N PRO A 517 7.00 -5.35 15.62
CA PRO A 517 5.60 -5.25 15.21
C PRO A 517 5.49 -4.56 13.84
N ILE A 518 4.84 -5.22 12.88
CA ILE A 518 4.79 -4.77 11.50
C ILE A 518 4.05 -3.42 11.37
N GLY A 519 3.07 -3.21 12.27
CA GLY A 519 2.32 -1.96 12.38
C GLY A 519 3.16 -0.74 12.73
N GLU A 520 4.37 -0.88 13.28
CA GLU A 520 5.31 0.24 13.50
C GLU A 520 6.05 0.65 12.21
N VAL A 521 6.08 -0.23 11.20
CA VAL A 521 6.78 0.01 9.93
C VAL A 521 5.82 0.55 8.87
N MET A 522 4.64 -0.04 8.79
CA MET A 522 3.58 0.32 7.87
C MET A 522 2.26 -0.11 8.49
N PRO A 523 1.21 0.74 8.49
CA PRO A 523 0.01 0.37 9.20
C PRO A 523 -0.68 -0.86 8.59
N VAL A 524 -1.40 -1.60 9.43
CA VAL A 524 -2.22 -2.75 9.02
C VAL A 524 -3.71 -2.50 9.24
N GLU A 525 -4.55 -3.07 8.39
CA GLU A 525 -6.01 -3.01 8.51
C GLU A 525 -6.68 -4.33 8.14
N TRP A 526 -7.94 -4.49 8.54
CA TRP A 526 -8.70 -5.68 8.17
C TRP A 526 -8.96 -5.75 6.67
N ALA A 527 -8.71 -6.92 6.08
CA ALA A 527 -9.17 -7.24 4.74
C ALA A 527 -10.69 -7.43 4.71
N THR A 528 -11.28 -7.50 3.51
CA THR A 528 -12.65 -8.01 3.34
C THR A 528 -12.75 -9.51 3.56
N ALA A 529 -11.64 -10.23 3.38
CA ALA A 529 -11.56 -11.65 3.69
C ALA A 529 -11.46 -11.82 5.21
N GLU A 530 -12.29 -12.69 5.75
CA GLU A 530 -12.35 -12.99 7.19
C GLU A 530 -10.99 -13.47 7.70
N GLY A 531 -10.60 -13.02 8.90
CA GLY A 531 -9.36 -13.45 9.54
C GLY A 531 -8.06 -13.00 8.87
N ARG A 532 -8.12 -12.13 7.85
CA ARG A 532 -6.93 -11.59 7.16
C ARG A 532 -6.71 -10.12 7.47
N SER A 533 -5.48 -9.77 7.82
CA SER A 533 -4.99 -8.38 7.91
C SER A 533 -4.11 -8.07 6.70
N VAL A 534 -4.23 -6.86 6.17
CA VAL A 534 -3.39 -6.36 5.07
C VAL A 534 -2.59 -5.15 5.52
N LEU A 535 -1.38 -5.01 4.99
CA LEU A 535 -0.64 -3.76 5.03
C LEU A 535 -1.35 -2.68 4.20
N GLN A 536 -1.20 -1.43 4.60
CA GLN A 536 -1.75 -0.30 3.85
C GLN A 536 -1.00 0.03 2.54
N GLY A 537 0.18 -0.56 2.33
CA GLY A 537 0.97 -0.45 1.09
C GLY A 537 0.84 -1.67 0.17
N ASP A 538 1.03 -1.44 -1.13
CA ASP A 538 1.08 -2.52 -2.12
C ASP A 538 2.48 -3.13 -2.26
N LYS A 539 2.66 -3.99 -3.27
CA LYS A 539 3.94 -4.65 -3.56
C LYS A 539 5.10 -3.66 -3.69
N ASP A 540 4.89 -2.54 -4.38
CA ASP A 540 5.96 -1.58 -4.65
C ASP A 540 6.29 -0.80 -3.36
N ASP A 541 5.26 -0.45 -2.58
CA ASP A 541 5.43 0.20 -1.27
C ASP A 541 6.18 -0.71 -0.27
N VAL A 542 5.88 -2.01 -0.27
CA VAL A 542 6.54 -3.04 0.57
C VAL A 542 8.00 -3.21 0.18
N ALA A 543 8.29 -3.30 -1.12
CA ALA A 543 9.67 -3.39 -1.62
C ALA A 543 10.47 -2.12 -1.27
N ALA A 544 9.89 -0.93 -1.47
CA ALA A 544 10.51 0.34 -1.11
C ALA A 544 10.75 0.49 0.41
N ALA A 545 9.97 -0.21 1.24
CA ALA A 545 10.18 -0.26 2.69
C ALA A 545 11.25 -1.28 3.13
N GLY A 546 11.85 -2.03 2.20
CA GLY A 546 12.81 -3.10 2.52
C GLY A 546 12.16 -4.29 3.24
N LEU A 547 10.86 -4.47 3.09
CA LEU A 547 10.12 -5.59 3.68
C LEU A 547 10.23 -6.81 2.76
N ILE A 548 10.72 -7.92 3.32
CA ILE A 548 10.79 -9.19 2.61
C ILE A 548 9.44 -9.89 2.68
N LYS A 549 8.96 -10.33 1.51
CA LYS A 549 7.70 -11.07 1.36
C LYS A 549 7.94 -12.55 1.12
N ILE A 550 6.94 -13.35 1.50
CA ILE A 550 6.79 -14.76 1.12
C ILE A 550 5.46 -14.88 0.38
N ASP A 551 5.49 -15.39 -0.84
CA ASP A 551 4.27 -15.55 -1.64
C ASP A 551 3.64 -16.92 -1.34
N LEU A 552 2.59 -16.92 -0.51
CA LEU A 552 1.77 -18.09 -0.24
C LEU A 552 0.65 -18.15 -1.27
N LEU A 553 0.81 -18.90 -2.36
CA LEU A 553 -0.09 -18.89 -3.52
C LEU A 553 -1.07 -20.06 -3.50
N GLY A 554 -2.22 -19.89 -4.15
CA GLY A 554 -3.22 -20.95 -4.32
C GLY A 554 -3.22 -21.43 -5.76
N LEU A 555 -3.04 -22.74 -5.98
CA LEU A 555 -2.95 -23.33 -7.30
C LEU A 555 -3.94 -24.50 -7.43
N GLY A 556 -4.93 -24.33 -8.31
CA GLY A 556 -6.02 -25.31 -8.48
C GLY A 556 -5.55 -26.69 -8.97
N ILE A 557 -4.49 -26.75 -9.77
CA ILE A 557 -3.98 -28.03 -10.30
C ILE A 557 -3.39 -28.92 -9.19
N LEU A 558 -2.83 -28.34 -8.12
CA LEU A 558 -2.35 -29.13 -6.98
C LEU A 558 -3.50 -29.87 -6.29
N SER A 559 -4.65 -29.20 -6.11
CA SER A 559 -5.84 -29.84 -5.56
C SER A 559 -6.37 -30.96 -6.46
N ALA A 560 -6.35 -30.75 -7.78
CA ALA A 560 -6.77 -31.76 -8.75
C ALA A 560 -5.84 -32.99 -8.73
N LEU A 561 -4.52 -32.78 -8.69
CA LEU A 561 -3.53 -33.86 -8.63
C LEU A 561 -3.64 -34.66 -7.33
N HIS A 562 -3.80 -33.98 -6.19
CA HIS A 562 -3.98 -34.66 -4.91
C HIS A 562 -5.24 -35.53 -4.91
N SER A 563 -6.37 -34.97 -5.34
CA SER A 563 -7.63 -35.72 -5.47
C SER A 563 -7.51 -36.93 -6.41
N ALA A 564 -6.80 -36.78 -7.53
CA ALA A 564 -6.55 -37.89 -8.46
C ALA A 564 -5.72 -39.00 -7.81
N CYS A 565 -4.69 -38.65 -7.04
CA CYS A 565 -3.84 -39.63 -6.36
C CYS A 565 -4.59 -40.34 -5.21
N ASP A 566 -5.47 -39.64 -4.49
CA ASP A 566 -6.35 -40.24 -3.49
C ASP A 566 -7.30 -41.27 -4.12
N LEU A 567 -7.91 -40.94 -5.25
CA LEU A 567 -8.78 -41.87 -5.99
C LEU A 567 -8.01 -43.09 -6.51
N ILE A 568 -6.78 -42.90 -6.99
CA ILE A 568 -5.92 -44.02 -7.41
C ILE A 568 -5.57 -44.91 -6.22
N ALA A 569 -5.24 -44.32 -5.07
CA ALA A 569 -4.96 -45.06 -3.86
C ALA A 569 -6.17 -45.86 -3.37
N GLU A 570 -7.37 -45.26 -3.43
CA GLU A 570 -8.63 -45.91 -3.04
C GLU A 570 -8.99 -47.08 -3.96
N HIS A 571 -8.94 -46.88 -5.27
CA HIS A 571 -9.45 -47.86 -6.24
C HIS A 571 -8.42 -48.86 -6.75
N HIS A 572 -7.13 -48.50 -6.72
CA HIS A 572 -6.05 -49.33 -7.26
C HIS A 572 -4.99 -49.73 -6.22
N GLY A 573 -5.07 -49.20 -4.99
CA GLY A 573 -4.13 -49.53 -3.91
C GLY A 573 -2.71 -49.00 -4.14
N VAL A 574 -2.50 -48.15 -5.15
CA VAL A 574 -1.22 -47.53 -5.48
C VAL A 574 -1.22 -46.11 -4.96
N ARG A 575 -0.19 -45.74 -4.18
CA ARG A 575 -0.05 -44.39 -3.63
C ARG A 575 1.01 -43.61 -4.41
N PHE A 576 0.63 -42.42 -4.86
CA PHE A 576 1.53 -41.45 -5.46
C PHE A 576 1.52 -40.15 -4.64
N ASP A 577 2.65 -39.45 -4.69
CA ASP A 577 2.85 -38.07 -4.25
C ASP A 577 3.53 -37.28 -5.38
N LEU A 578 3.69 -35.97 -5.21
CA LEU A 578 4.31 -35.11 -6.22
C LEU A 578 5.71 -35.57 -6.67
N ALA A 579 6.47 -36.22 -5.79
CA ALA A 579 7.83 -36.66 -6.09
C ALA A 579 7.89 -38.05 -6.75
N SER A 580 6.87 -38.89 -6.55
CA SER A 580 6.81 -40.27 -7.03
C SER A 580 5.99 -40.45 -8.30
N ILE A 581 5.25 -39.43 -8.75
CA ILE A 581 4.60 -39.44 -10.07
C ILE A 581 5.68 -39.66 -11.15
N PRO A 582 5.54 -40.69 -12.02
CA PRO A 582 6.50 -40.97 -13.08
C PRO A 582 6.70 -39.79 -14.02
N GLN A 583 7.94 -39.35 -14.20
CA GLN A 583 8.30 -38.16 -15.00
C GLN A 583 8.42 -38.46 -16.51
N ASP A 584 8.75 -39.71 -16.85
CA ASP A 584 9.18 -40.10 -18.19
C ASP A 584 8.22 -41.15 -18.83
N ASP A 585 6.92 -41.03 -18.59
CA ASP A 585 5.92 -41.95 -19.15
C ASP A 585 5.70 -41.67 -20.66
N PRO A 586 6.03 -42.61 -21.58
CA PRO A 586 5.90 -42.38 -23.02
C PRO A 586 4.45 -42.18 -23.49
N GLY A 587 3.46 -42.67 -22.73
CA GLY A 587 2.04 -42.48 -22.99
C GLY A 587 1.62 -41.02 -22.87
N VAL A 588 2.12 -40.32 -21.85
CA VAL A 588 1.86 -38.88 -21.64
C VAL A 588 2.40 -38.06 -22.82
N TYR A 589 3.64 -38.32 -23.26
CA TYR A 589 4.22 -37.64 -24.42
C TYR A 589 3.45 -37.94 -25.72
N ARG A 590 2.96 -39.18 -25.92
CA ARG A 590 2.10 -39.52 -27.06
C ARG A 590 0.75 -38.80 -27.02
N MET A 591 0.15 -38.64 -25.84
CA MET A 591 -1.09 -37.88 -25.66
C MET A 591 -0.90 -36.40 -26.04
N ILE A 592 0.17 -35.78 -25.55
CA ILE A 592 0.55 -34.40 -25.87
C ILE A 592 0.82 -34.24 -27.38
N ALA A 593 1.56 -35.16 -28.00
CA ALA A 593 1.84 -35.14 -29.44
C ALA A 593 0.57 -35.21 -30.30
N ARG A 594 -0.48 -35.87 -29.81
CA ARG A 594 -1.82 -35.91 -30.44
C ARG A 594 -2.65 -34.66 -30.18
N SER A 595 -2.11 -33.68 -29.43
CA SER A 595 -2.82 -32.50 -28.96
C SER A 595 -4.06 -32.80 -28.11
N ASP A 596 -4.07 -33.94 -27.43
CA ASP A 596 -5.13 -34.32 -26.50
C ASP A 596 -4.81 -33.72 -25.11
N THR A 597 -4.85 -32.39 -25.03
CA THR A 597 -4.36 -31.61 -23.88
C THR A 597 -5.45 -30.83 -23.15
N ILE A 598 -6.72 -31.10 -23.43
CA ILE A 598 -7.84 -30.47 -22.70
C ILE A 598 -7.74 -30.84 -21.22
N GLY A 599 -7.64 -29.82 -20.37
CA GLY A 599 -7.49 -30.00 -18.92
C GLY A 599 -6.06 -30.30 -18.45
N VAL A 600 -5.06 -30.29 -19.35
CA VAL A 600 -3.65 -30.43 -18.98
C VAL A 600 -3.05 -29.05 -18.72
N PHE A 601 -2.60 -28.83 -17.49
CA PHE A 601 -2.09 -27.53 -17.03
C PHE A 601 -0.97 -26.98 -17.94
N GLN A 602 -1.06 -25.69 -18.27
CA GLN A 602 -0.17 -24.91 -19.16
C GLN A 602 -0.20 -25.25 -20.66
N VAL A 603 -0.86 -26.33 -21.09
CA VAL A 603 -0.88 -26.75 -22.52
C VAL A 603 -2.30 -26.94 -23.07
N ASP A 604 -3.32 -26.41 -22.40
CA ASP A 604 -4.73 -26.49 -22.76
C ASP A 604 -5.24 -25.33 -23.63
N SER A 605 -4.39 -24.35 -23.96
CA SER A 605 -4.80 -23.18 -24.74
C SER A 605 -5.12 -23.54 -26.21
N VAL A 606 -6.09 -22.86 -26.82
CA VAL A 606 -6.59 -23.13 -28.19
C VAL A 606 -5.50 -23.02 -29.27
N SER A 607 -4.42 -22.26 -29.00
CA SER A 607 -3.26 -22.10 -29.89
C SER A 607 -2.15 -23.14 -29.68
N THR A 608 -2.12 -23.86 -28.56
CA THR A 608 -1.06 -24.85 -28.24
C THR A 608 -1.05 -26.06 -29.18
N PRO A 609 -2.20 -26.63 -29.61
CA PRO A 609 -2.24 -27.79 -30.51
C PRO A 609 -1.44 -27.62 -31.81
N ALA A 610 -1.46 -26.42 -32.40
CA ALA A 610 -0.74 -26.13 -33.64
C ALA A 610 0.78 -26.09 -33.46
N VAL A 611 1.25 -25.71 -32.28
CA VAL A 611 2.69 -25.65 -31.93
C VAL A 611 3.21 -27.02 -31.49
N LEU A 612 2.41 -27.78 -30.73
CA LEU A 612 2.81 -29.10 -30.23
C LEU A 612 2.85 -30.17 -31.32
N SER A 613 1.93 -30.11 -32.29
CA SER A 613 1.91 -31.03 -33.44
C SER A 613 3.02 -30.76 -34.47
N SER A 614 3.63 -29.57 -34.46
CA SER A 614 4.72 -29.18 -35.38
C SER A 614 6.13 -29.35 -34.78
N ALA A 615 6.24 -29.57 -33.46
CA ALA A 615 7.50 -29.75 -32.74
C ALA A 615 7.86 -31.22 -32.45
N CYS A 616 6.95 -32.17 -32.69
CA CYS A 616 7.17 -33.61 -32.51
C CYS A 616 7.60 -34.31 -33.80
#